data_AF-A0A1V2CD17-F1
#
_entry.id   AF-A0A1V2CD17-F1
#
_cell.length_a   1.000
_cell.length_b   1.000
_cell.length_c   1.000
_cell.angle_alpha   90.00
_cell.angle_beta   90.00
_cell.angle_gamma   90.00
#
_symmetry.space_group_name_H-M   'P 1'
#
loop_
_entity.id
_entity.type
_entity.pdbx_description
1 polymer ?
#
loop_
_entity_poly.entity_id
_entity_poly.type
_entity_poly.pdbx_seq_one_letter_code
_entity_poly.pdbx_strand_id
1 'polypeptide(L)'
;MKKISFLFLFLLAVSCSKDKKTQPLTSIEKIEYIDLDYEKQPGVIIDIQVNDSIIAKKFENKELREFIIYSIKKEDRNYFSYELWKAPIRKGNVFSFLIRTSYFSQNISDKGKKEKKIWNKDNITKALSGDIGLIFNKDTIHVKPSKDRKIVIQELNN
;
A
#
# COMPACT_ATOMS: atom_id res chain seq x y z
N MET A 1 33.10 55.26 5.35
CA MET A 1 32.53 54.23 4.46
C MET A 1 33.29 52.91 4.62
N LYS A 2 33.02 52.10 5.65
CA LYS A 2 33.65 50.77 5.86
C LYS A 2 32.79 49.89 6.76
N LYS A 3 31.53 49.59 6.44
CA LYS A 3 30.71 48.63 7.24
C LYS A 3 29.67 47.82 6.45
N ILE A 4 29.78 47.72 5.12
CA ILE A 4 28.76 47.03 4.31
C ILE A 4 29.25 45.67 3.78
N SER A 5 30.56 45.40 3.79
CA SER A 5 31.11 44.18 3.18
C SER A 5 31.03 42.92 4.05
N PHE A 6 30.67 43.02 5.33
CA PHE A 6 30.63 41.87 6.25
C PHE A 6 29.27 41.15 6.31
N LEU A 7 28.19 41.79 5.84
CA LEU A 7 26.85 41.20 5.90
C LEU A 7 26.61 40.14 4.81
N PHE A 8 27.33 40.24 3.68
CA PHE A 8 27.18 39.31 2.56
C PHE A 8 27.90 37.96 2.78
N LEU A 9 28.89 37.88 3.67
CA LEU A 9 29.58 36.61 3.94
C LEU A 9 28.78 35.67 4.84
N PHE A 10 27.84 36.17 5.64
CA PHE A 10 27.05 35.35 6.56
C PHE A 10 25.88 34.63 5.86
N LEU A 11 25.41 35.16 4.73
CA LEU A 11 24.29 34.60 3.96
C LEU A 11 24.67 33.38 3.10
N LEU A 12 25.97 33.16 2.84
CA LEU A 12 26.45 32.03 2.03
C LEU A 12 26.73 30.76 2.84
N ALA A 13 26.73 30.83 4.18
CA ALA A 13 27.08 29.68 5.05
C ALA A 13 25.90 28.74 5.35
N VAL A 14 24.67 29.03 4.90
CA VAL A 14 23.48 28.23 5.25
C VAL A 14 23.03 27.29 4.12
N SER A 15 23.63 27.35 2.92
CA SER A 15 23.27 26.45 1.83
C SER A 15 24.15 25.19 1.81
N CYS A 16 23.95 24.33 2.81
CA CYS A 16 24.30 22.92 2.71
C CYS A 16 23.38 22.11 3.63
N SER A 17 22.07 22.27 3.46
CA SER A 17 21.12 21.30 3.97
C SER A 17 21.25 20.04 3.13
N LYS A 18 21.99 19.05 3.66
CA LYS A 18 21.94 17.66 3.19
C LYS A 18 20.46 17.31 3.02
N ASP A 19 20.08 16.94 1.81
CA ASP A 19 18.74 16.46 1.47
C ASP A 19 18.30 15.40 2.49
N LYS A 20 17.57 15.84 3.52
CA LYS A 20 16.67 14.95 4.24
C LYS A 20 15.63 14.60 3.21
N LYS A 21 15.84 13.50 2.47
CA LYS A 21 14.79 12.86 1.67
C LYS A 21 13.57 12.81 2.56
N THR A 22 12.62 13.70 2.30
CA THR A 22 11.38 13.79 3.05
C THR A 22 10.77 12.42 2.94
N GLN A 23 10.71 11.68 4.05
CA GLN A 23 10.07 10.38 4.04
C GLN A 23 8.65 10.57 3.53
N PRO A 24 8.15 9.69 2.65
CA PRO A 24 6.79 9.81 2.16
C PRO A 24 5.82 9.86 3.35
N LEU A 25 4.81 10.73 3.23
CA LEU A 25 3.77 10.90 4.26
C LEU A 25 3.02 9.58 4.50
N THR A 26 2.91 8.77 3.45
CA THR A 26 2.36 7.41 3.49
C THR A 26 3.08 6.51 2.51
N SER A 27 3.40 5.28 2.91
CA SER A 27 4.03 4.27 2.05
C SER A 27 3.54 2.86 2.36
N ILE A 28 3.55 1.99 1.35
CA ILE A 28 3.28 0.56 1.52
C ILE A 28 4.58 -0.12 1.92
N GLU A 29 4.64 -0.69 3.12
CA GLU A 29 5.85 -1.36 3.65
C GLU A 29 5.84 -2.87 3.42
N LYS A 30 4.66 -3.48 3.52
CA LYS A 30 4.49 -4.92 3.32
C LYS A 30 3.18 -5.21 2.62
N ILE A 31 3.20 -6.17 1.70
CA ILE A 31 2.01 -6.88 1.26
C ILE A 31 2.25 -8.37 1.47
N GLU A 32 1.31 -9.05 2.10
CA GLU A 32 1.39 -10.47 2.40
C GLU A 32 0.17 -11.19 1.84
N TYR A 33 0.40 -12.11 0.91
CA TYR A 33 -0.61 -13.07 0.48
C TYR A 33 -0.66 -14.23 1.46
N ILE A 34 -1.87 -14.58 1.88
CA ILE A 34 -2.14 -15.70 2.76
C ILE A 34 -3.21 -16.56 2.09
N ASP A 35 -2.90 -17.84 1.90
CA ASP A 35 -3.94 -18.80 1.58
C ASP A 35 -4.63 -19.24 2.88
N LEU A 36 -5.89 -18.85 3.05
CA LEU A 36 -6.64 -19.22 4.24
C LEU A 36 -7.37 -20.53 3.94
N ASP A 37 -6.66 -21.65 4.09
CA ASP A 37 -7.19 -23.01 3.86
C ASP A 37 -8.51 -23.26 4.61
N TYR A 38 -8.65 -22.66 5.80
CA TYR A 38 -9.84 -22.80 6.64
C TYR A 38 -11.04 -21.95 6.17
N GLU A 39 -10.80 -20.81 5.51
CA GLU A 39 -11.86 -19.90 5.05
C GLU A 39 -12.21 -20.08 3.57
N LYS A 40 -11.51 -20.97 2.84
CA LYS A 40 -11.65 -21.21 1.39
C LYS A 40 -11.52 -19.95 0.52
N GLN A 41 -10.93 -18.89 1.06
CA GLN A 41 -10.78 -17.62 0.37
C GLN A 41 -9.42 -17.00 0.74
N PRO A 42 -8.54 -16.76 -0.23
CA PRO A 42 -7.29 -16.07 0.00
C PRO A 42 -7.46 -14.70 0.64
N GLY A 43 -6.46 -14.30 1.43
CA GLY A 43 -6.35 -13.00 2.05
C GLY A 43 -5.10 -12.26 1.58
N VAL A 44 -5.17 -10.93 1.61
CA VAL A 44 -4.01 -10.05 1.44
C VAL A 44 -3.93 -9.14 2.67
N ILE A 45 -2.84 -9.22 3.41
CA ILE A 45 -2.52 -8.25 4.45
C ILE A 45 -1.68 -7.13 3.84
N ILE A 46 -2.06 -5.89 4.08
CA ILE A 46 -1.34 -4.70 3.60
C ILE A 46 -0.93 -3.86 4.79
N ASP A 47 0.38 -3.65 4.94
CA ASP A 47 0.96 -2.77 5.94
C ASP A 47 1.30 -1.42 5.31
N ILE A 48 0.67 -0.37 5.83
CA ILE A 48 0.87 1.01 5.39
C ILE A 48 1.52 1.79 6.52
N GLN A 49 2.71 2.34 6.28
CA GLN A 49 3.31 3.33 7.16
C GLN A 49 2.67 4.69 6.92
N VAL A 50 2.26 5.34 8.00
CA VAL A 50 1.60 6.64 7.99
C VAL A 50 2.35 7.59 8.92
N ASN A 51 3.00 8.58 8.33
CA ASN A 51 3.67 9.66 9.06
C ASN A 51 2.81 10.94 9.10
N ASP A 52 1.67 10.94 8.41
CA ASP A 52 0.71 12.04 8.41
C ASP A 52 -0.38 11.86 9.46
N SER A 53 -0.49 12.83 10.38
CA SER A 53 -1.45 12.78 11.49
C SER A 53 -2.92 12.87 11.06
N ILE A 54 -3.23 13.49 9.93
CA ILE A 54 -4.60 13.60 9.39
C ILE A 54 -5.02 12.24 8.85
N ILE A 55 -4.15 11.59 8.07
CA ILE A 55 -4.42 10.25 7.53
C ILE A 55 -4.54 9.21 8.65
N ALA A 56 -3.65 9.27 9.65
CA ALA A 56 -3.71 8.39 10.81
C ALA A 56 -5.07 8.50 11.52
N LYS A 57 -5.57 9.72 11.74
CA LYS A 57 -6.90 9.95 12.32
C LYS A 57 -8.03 9.38 11.46
N LYS A 58 -7.97 9.52 10.13
CA LYS A 58 -8.98 8.91 9.23
C LYS A 58 -9.04 7.39 9.38
N PHE A 59 -7.90 6.72 9.55
CA PHE A 59 -7.85 5.28 9.81
C PHE A 59 -8.40 4.90 11.19
N GLU A 60 -8.02 5.64 12.24
CA GLU A 60 -8.51 5.43 13.60
C GLU A 60 -10.03 5.61 13.71
N ASN A 61 -10.58 6.57 12.97
CA ASN A 61 -12.01 6.86 12.88
C ASN A 61 -12.78 5.88 11.98
N LYS A 62 -12.11 4.87 11.39
CA LYS A 62 -12.72 3.90 10.46
C LYS A 62 -13.39 4.55 9.24
N GLU A 63 -12.79 5.63 8.73
CA GLU A 63 -13.34 6.36 7.57
C GLU A 63 -12.99 5.72 6.23
N LEU A 64 -12.07 4.75 6.22
CA LEU A 64 -11.65 4.04 5.03
C LEU A 64 -12.80 3.19 4.47
N ARG A 65 -13.10 3.38 3.18
CA ARG A 65 -14.23 2.73 2.49
C ARG A 65 -13.79 1.65 1.50
N GLU A 66 -12.65 1.82 0.86
CA GLU A 66 -12.23 0.91 -0.19
C GLU A 66 -10.72 0.94 -0.39
N PHE A 67 -10.18 -0.18 -0.86
CA PHE A 67 -8.84 -0.32 -1.39
C PHE A 67 -8.88 -0.54 -2.89
N ILE A 68 -8.07 0.21 -3.62
CA ILE A 68 -7.78 -0.04 -5.03
C ILE A 68 -6.35 -0.55 -5.13
N ILE A 69 -6.15 -1.76 -5.63
CA ILE A 69 -4.82 -2.25 -6.02
C ILE A 69 -4.63 -1.91 -7.50
N TYR A 70 -3.82 -0.90 -7.82
CA TYR A 70 -3.78 -0.34 -9.19
C TYR A 70 -3.18 -1.28 -10.23
N SER A 71 -2.38 -2.27 -9.81
CA SER A 71 -1.89 -3.35 -10.68
C SER A 71 -2.98 -4.34 -11.10
N ILE A 72 -4.16 -4.30 -10.47
CA ILE A 72 -5.34 -5.08 -10.85
C ILE A 72 -6.21 -4.29 -11.84
N LYS A 73 -6.61 -4.96 -12.93
CA LYS A 73 -7.51 -4.40 -13.94
C LYS A 73 -8.83 -3.95 -13.30
N LYS A 74 -9.44 -2.88 -13.82
CA LYS A 74 -10.61 -2.25 -13.19
C LYS A 74 -11.78 -3.23 -13.02
N GLU A 75 -11.99 -4.07 -14.02
CA GLU A 75 -13.02 -5.11 -14.07
C GLU A 75 -12.86 -6.22 -13.02
N ASP A 76 -11.65 -6.41 -12.49
CA ASP A 76 -11.33 -7.48 -11.53
C ASP A 76 -11.21 -6.97 -10.08
N ARG A 77 -11.32 -5.65 -9.85
CA ARG A 77 -11.13 -5.06 -8.50
C ARG A 77 -12.19 -5.46 -7.50
N ASN A 78 -13.39 -5.77 -7.97
CA ASN A 78 -14.51 -6.25 -7.13
C ASN A 78 -14.24 -7.61 -6.47
N TYR A 79 -13.21 -8.34 -6.90
CA TYR A 79 -12.77 -9.55 -6.23
C TYR A 79 -11.96 -9.29 -4.94
N PHE A 80 -11.67 -8.02 -4.61
CA PHE A 80 -11.00 -7.62 -3.38
C PHE A 80 -12.00 -6.90 -2.47
N SER A 81 -12.26 -7.48 -1.30
CA SER A 81 -13.21 -6.96 -0.33
C SER A 81 -12.48 -6.55 0.94
N TYR A 82 -12.54 -5.25 1.24
CA TYR A 82 -12.09 -4.72 2.52
C TYR A 82 -13.22 -4.81 3.54
N GLU A 83 -12.95 -5.42 4.68
CA GLU A 83 -13.92 -5.54 5.77
C GLU A 83 -14.01 -4.21 6.56
N LEU A 84 -14.91 -3.33 6.14
CA LEU A 84 -15.16 -2.01 6.74
C LEU A 84 -15.34 -1.99 8.26
N TRP A 85 -15.84 -3.08 8.82
CA TRP A 85 -16.15 -3.21 10.25
C TRP A 85 -14.92 -3.53 11.10
N LYS A 86 -13.86 -4.07 10.48
CA LYS A 86 -12.60 -4.42 11.14
C LYS A 86 -11.69 -3.20 11.15
N ALA A 87 -11.38 -2.71 12.35
CA ALA A 87 -10.36 -1.68 12.52
C ALA A 87 -9.01 -2.21 12.02
N PRO A 88 -8.18 -1.37 11.38
CA PRO A 88 -6.80 -1.77 11.11
C PRO A 88 -6.06 -2.09 12.40
N ILE A 89 -5.19 -3.09 12.35
CA ILE A 89 -4.29 -3.39 13.46
C ILE A 89 -3.17 -2.34 13.41
N ARG A 90 -2.96 -1.61 14.50
CA ARG A 90 -1.93 -0.56 14.57
C ARG A 90 -0.71 -1.03 15.35
N LYS A 91 0.47 -0.84 14.77
CA LYS A 91 1.77 -1.02 15.44
C LYS A 91 2.65 0.20 15.19
N GLY A 92 2.67 1.12 16.15
CA GLY A 92 3.34 2.42 15.98
C GLY A 92 2.67 3.24 14.87
N ASN A 93 3.45 3.57 13.84
CA ASN A 93 2.97 4.30 12.65
C ASN A 93 2.55 3.38 11.51
N VAL A 94 2.52 2.06 11.71
CA VAL A 94 2.09 1.09 10.71
C VAL A 94 0.65 0.66 10.99
N PHE A 95 -0.18 0.73 9.95
CA PHE A 95 -1.55 0.25 9.94
C PHE A 95 -1.63 -0.97 9.03
N SER A 96 -2.07 -2.09 9.60
CA SER A 96 -2.22 -3.36 8.90
C SER A 96 -3.69 -3.63 8.58
N PHE A 97 -3.97 -3.93 7.32
CA PHE A 97 -5.31 -4.16 6.80
C PHE A 97 -5.43 -5.56 6.22
N LEU A 98 -6.47 -6.29 6.59
CA LEU A 98 -6.81 -7.56 5.94
C LEU A 98 -7.84 -7.31 4.84
N ILE A 99 -7.50 -7.71 3.62
CA ILE A 99 -8.37 -7.67 2.45
C ILE A 99 -8.65 -9.11 2.05
N ARG A 100 -9.93 -9.52 2.09
CA ARG A 100 -10.34 -10.83 1.59
C ARG A 100 -10.44 -10.78 0.07
N THR A 101 -9.99 -11.82 -0.61
CA THR A 101 -10.06 -11.84 -2.07
C THR A 101 -10.34 -13.21 -2.66
N SER A 102 -11.22 -13.26 -3.65
CA SER A 102 -11.42 -14.45 -4.49
C SER A 102 -10.71 -14.35 -5.85
N TYR A 103 -9.90 -13.30 -6.04
CA TYR A 103 -9.16 -13.09 -7.30
C TYR A 103 -8.14 -14.22 -7.54
N PHE A 104 -7.50 -14.69 -6.48
CA PHE A 104 -6.50 -15.76 -6.53
C PHE A 104 -7.11 -17.16 -6.37
N SER A 105 -8.37 -17.27 -5.93
CA SER A 105 -9.06 -18.57 -5.81
C SER A 105 -9.65 -19.06 -7.12
N GLN A 106 -9.75 -18.18 -8.12
CA GLN A 106 -10.41 -18.48 -9.38
C GLN A 106 -9.42 -18.94 -10.44
N ASN A 107 -9.78 -20.03 -11.13
CA ASN A 107 -9.44 -20.21 -12.55
C ASN A 107 -10.17 -19.10 -13.34
N ILE A 108 -9.73 -17.85 -13.21
CA ILE A 108 -10.32 -16.74 -13.96
C ILE A 108 -10.04 -17.03 -15.44
N SER A 109 -11.06 -17.44 -16.18
CA SER A 109 -10.98 -17.44 -17.64
C SER A 109 -10.88 -15.98 -18.04
N ASP A 110 -9.71 -15.54 -18.47
CA ASP A 110 -9.58 -14.27 -19.21
C ASP A 110 -10.66 -14.36 -20.31
N LYS A 111 -11.64 -13.44 -20.30
CA LYS A 111 -12.70 -13.42 -21.32
C LYS A 111 -12.04 -13.24 -22.69
N GLY A 112 -11.73 -14.35 -23.37
CA GLY A 112 -10.96 -14.40 -24.62
C GLY A 112 -9.77 -15.36 -24.65
N LYS A 113 -9.31 -15.92 -23.52
CA LYS A 113 -8.24 -16.94 -23.49
C LYS A 113 -8.74 -18.22 -22.84
N LYS A 114 -8.65 -19.34 -23.56
CA LYS A 114 -9.01 -20.68 -23.09
C LYS A 114 -8.07 -21.23 -22.01
N GLU A 115 -7.03 -20.48 -21.64
CA GLU A 115 -6.04 -20.93 -20.67
C GLU A 115 -6.45 -20.54 -19.25
N LYS A 116 -6.52 -21.55 -18.38
CA LYS A 116 -6.68 -21.37 -16.94
C LYS A 116 -5.45 -20.64 -16.39
N LYS A 117 -5.64 -19.50 -15.75
CA LYS A 117 -4.54 -18.79 -15.09
C LYS A 117 -4.14 -19.56 -13.82
N ILE A 118 -3.00 -20.26 -13.89
CA ILE A 118 -2.40 -20.89 -12.72
C ILE A 118 -1.67 -19.80 -11.93
N TRP A 119 -2.08 -19.61 -10.68
CA TRP A 119 -1.42 -18.67 -9.77
C TRP A 119 -0.18 -19.32 -9.19
N ASN A 120 0.97 -18.67 -9.39
CA ASN A 120 2.23 -19.01 -8.75
C ASN A 120 2.77 -17.76 -8.04
N LYS A 121 3.83 -17.95 -7.24
CA LYS A 121 4.48 -16.89 -6.48
C LYS A 121 4.79 -15.65 -7.30
N ASP A 122 5.34 -15.81 -8.50
CA ASP A 122 5.73 -14.70 -9.38
C ASP A 122 4.51 -13.93 -9.89
N ASN A 123 3.47 -14.63 -10.33
CA ASN A 123 2.25 -14.02 -10.85
C ASN A 123 1.44 -13.31 -9.76
N ILE A 124 1.39 -13.86 -8.54
CA ILE A 124 0.77 -13.20 -7.39
C ILE A 124 1.58 -11.96 -7.00
N THR A 125 2.91 -12.10 -6.92
CA THR A 125 3.81 -10.96 -6.62
C THR A 125 3.61 -9.82 -7.61
N LYS A 126 3.55 -10.13 -8.91
CA LYS A 126 3.29 -9.15 -9.97
C LYS A 126 1.90 -8.52 -9.86
N ALA A 127 0.88 -9.30 -9.52
CA ALA A 127 -0.48 -8.78 -9.32
C ALA A 127 -0.57 -7.82 -8.13
N LEU A 128 0.23 -8.04 -7.09
CA LEU A 128 0.27 -7.22 -5.86
C LEU A 128 1.37 -6.16 -5.87
N SER A 129 2.13 -6.00 -6.96
CA SER A 129 3.31 -5.14 -6.95
C SER A 129 3.03 -3.65 -7.09
N GLY A 130 1.80 -3.25 -7.44
CA GLY A 130 1.45 -1.87 -7.77
C GLY A 130 1.25 -0.94 -6.57
N ASP A 131 0.89 0.30 -6.91
CA ASP A 131 0.44 1.31 -5.96
C ASP A 131 -0.97 0.98 -5.44
N ILE A 132 -1.35 1.61 -4.33
CA ILE A 132 -2.66 1.40 -3.70
C ILE A 132 -3.41 2.73 -3.59
N GLY A 133 -4.69 2.73 -3.96
CA GLY A 133 -5.63 3.80 -3.66
C GLY A 133 -6.39 3.49 -2.37
N LEU A 134 -6.42 4.45 -1.45
CA LEU A 134 -7.23 4.40 -0.24
C LEU A 134 -8.37 5.40 -0.36
N ILE A 135 -9.61 4.92 -0.39
CA ILE A 135 -10.78 5.78 -0.60
C ILE A 135 -11.42 6.11 0.75
N PHE A 136 -11.51 7.40 1.06
CA PHE A 136 -12.16 7.94 2.26
C PHE A 136 -13.28 8.89 1.83
N ASN A 137 -14.54 8.46 1.87
CA ASN A 137 -15.69 9.26 1.43
C ASN A 137 -15.46 9.92 0.05
N LYS A 138 -15.05 11.20 0.01
CA LYS A 138 -14.78 11.97 -1.22
C LYS A 138 -13.30 12.03 -1.61
N ASP A 139 -12.40 11.65 -0.72
CA ASP A 139 -10.95 11.72 -0.92
C ASP A 139 -10.42 10.35 -1.35
N THR A 140 -9.42 10.36 -2.24
CA THR A 140 -8.62 9.16 -2.53
C THR A 140 -7.16 9.48 -2.30
N ILE A 141 -6.51 8.70 -1.43
CA ILE A 141 -5.07 8.83 -1.17
C ILE A 141 -4.35 7.79 -1.99
N HIS A 142 -3.41 8.24 -2.80
CA HIS A 142 -2.56 7.36 -3.59
C HIS A 142 -1.29 7.04 -2.80
N VAL A 143 -1.12 5.77 -2.43
CA VAL A 143 0.00 5.29 -1.62
C VAL A 143 0.93 4.46 -2.49
N LYS A 144 2.20 4.87 -2.52
CA LYS A 144 3.25 4.19 -3.28
C LYS A 144 3.99 3.17 -2.41
N PRO A 145 4.56 2.11 -3.03
CA PRO A 145 5.51 1.23 -2.38
C PRO A 145 6.69 2.00 -1.77
N SER A 146 7.11 1.63 -0.57
CA SER A 146 8.42 2.05 -0.07
C SER A 146 9.54 1.37 -0.88
N LYS A 147 10.74 1.95 -0.83
CA LYS A 147 11.90 1.38 -1.56
C LYS A 147 12.25 -0.03 -1.08
N ASP A 148 12.06 -0.28 0.20
CA ASP A 148 12.39 -1.53 0.86
C ASP A 148 11.15 -2.41 1.10
N ARG A 149 10.05 -2.14 0.35
CA ARG A 149 8.78 -2.87 0.48
C ARG A 149 9.01 -4.37 0.33
N LYS A 150 8.42 -5.15 1.24
CA LYS A 150 8.41 -6.61 1.15
C LYS A 150 7.09 -7.11 0.57
N ILE A 151 7.17 -8.06 -0.36
CA ILE A 151 6.02 -8.90 -0.74
C ILE A 151 6.31 -10.30 -0.21
N VAL A 152 5.42 -10.80 0.64
CA VAL A 152 5.51 -12.14 1.22
C VAL A 152 4.37 -12.97 0.63
N ILE A 153 4.71 -14.11 0.05
CA ILE A 153 3.73 -15.11 -0.37
C ILE A 153 3.89 -16.26 0.61
N GLN A 154 2.93 -16.44 1.52
CA GLN A 154 2.90 -17.64 2.34
C GLN A 154 2.48 -18.78 1.44
N GLU A 155 3.43 -19.67 1.12
CA GLU A 155 3.20 -20.79 0.22
C GLU A 155 2.24 -21.80 0.87
N LEU A 156 1.36 -22.35 0.03
CA LEU A 156 0.63 -23.58 0.30
C LEU A 156 1.67 -24.67 0.61
N ASN A 157 1.62 -25.27 1.80
CA ASN A 157 2.27 -26.56 1.97
C ASN A 157 1.58 -27.53 1.01
N ASN A 158 2.33 -28.06 0.04
CA ASN A 158 1.90 -29.21 -0.76
C ASN A 158 1.81 -30.47 0.11
#